data_AF-A0A7C3VHC0-F1
#
_entry.id   AF-A0A7C3VHC0-F1
#
_cell.length_a   1.000
_cell.length_b   1.000
_cell.length_c   1.000
_cell.angle_alpha   90.00
_cell.angle_beta   90.00
_cell.angle_gamma   90.00
#
_symmetry.space_group_name_H-M   'P 1'
#
loop_
_entity.id
_entity.type
_entity.pdbx_description
1 polymer ?
#
loop_
_entity_poly.entity_id
_entity_poly.type
_entity_poly.pdbx_seq_one_letter_code
_entity_poly.pdbx_strand_id
1 'polypeptide(L)'
;MNKKYLIVISFLLSSCMATQKDMLVLQSQIDDLNTNIYTLKKNQADLSLKIDDLNRNLTSFSENTKDLSIDISKLSGKIDDYGALTDKKINQIGKNATQKSEKEEEYSKECLSFYKAMSMYSSKKYEQAIELLKDYIIKYPKGENLDNAYFYLAQSLFEIENYKESGIFYAKIISGYPNFPETPYVRLKYSKSLIELNDKSKLDEAITYLKSVEKDFPTSIEAIIAKQILYEITPKKVTKNTQTKRK
;
A
#
# COMPACT_ATOMS: atom_id res chain seq x y z
N MET A 1 145.94 -29.88 -32.06
CA MET A 1 144.88 -30.35 -32.97
C MET A 1 143.51 -29.98 -32.39
N ASN A 2 142.73 -29.18 -33.12
CA ASN A 2 141.25 -29.08 -33.25
C ASN A 2 140.28 -28.85 -32.05
N LYS A 3 139.71 -27.62 -32.03
CA LYS A 3 138.26 -27.18 -32.13
C LYS A 3 137.17 -27.49 -31.05
N LYS A 4 136.49 -26.38 -30.64
CA LYS A 4 135.04 -26.14 -30.28
C LYS A 4 134.53 -26.81 -28.98
N TYR A 5 133.76 -26.22 -28.05
CA TYR A 5 132.55 -25.34 -28.07
C TYR A 5 132.59 -24.43 -26.79
N LEU A 6 132.23 -23.14 -26.77
CA LEU A 6 130.98 -22.44 -27.15
C LEU A 6 129.84 -22.56 -26.12
N ILE A 7 129.81 -21.56 -25.22
CA ILE A 7 128.63 -20.80 -24.71
C ILE A 7 127.63 -21.52 -23.77
N VAL A 8 126.99 -20.69 -22.92
CA VAL A 8 125.92 -20.93 -21.93
C VAL A 8 126.46 -21.55 -20.62
N ILE A 9 126.39 -20.95 -19.42
CA ILE A 9 125.23 -20.39 -18.71
C ILE A 9 125.73 -19.37 -17.68
N SER A 10 125.54 -18.08 -17.99
CA SER A 10 125.76 -16.92 -17.10
C SER A 10 124.45 -16.50 -16.42
N PHE A 11 123.63 -17.45 -15.96
CA PHE A 11 122.22 -17.18 -15.63
C PHE A 11 121.75 -17.74 -14.28
N LEU A 12 122.54 -17.59 -13.21
CA LEU A 12 122.12 -18.05 -11.87
C LEU A 12 122.41 -17.08 -10.71
N LEU A 13 122.47 -15.76 -10.95
CA LEU A 13 122.66 -14.79 -9.86
C LEU A 13 121.72 -13.57 -9.86
N SER A 14 120.63 -13.57 -10.65
CA SER A 14 119.67 -12.42 -10.70
C SER A 14 118.21 -12.76 -10.35
N SER A 15 117.94 -13.93 -9.76
CA SER A 15 116.56 -14.41 -9.52
C SER A 15 115.98 -14.05 -8.15
N CYS A 16 116.66 -13.29 -7.29
CA CYS A 16 116.15 -12.94 -5.95
C CYS A 16 115.47 -11.55 -5.83
N MET A 17 115.44 -10.74 -6.90
CA MET A 17 114.83 -9.40 -6.88
C MET A 17 113.45 -9.32 -7.58
N ALA A 18 113.09 -10.33 -8.38
CA ALA A 18 111.80 -10.35 -9.10
C ALA A 18 110.63 -10.79 -8.21
N THR A 19 110.87 -11.62 -7.20
CA THR A 19 109.82 -12.24 -6.38
C THR A 19 109.16 -11.27 -5.38
N GLN A 20 109.87 -10.21 -4.97
CA GLN A 20 109.38 -9.30 -3.93
C GLN A 20 108.32 -8.33 -4.45
N LYS A 21 108.46 -7.87 -5.71
CA LYS A 21 107.49 -6.97 -6.35
C LYS A 21 106.20 -7.69 -6.72
N ASP A 22 106.31 -8.92 -7.23
CA ASP A 22 105.14 -9.75 -7.56
C ASP A 22 104.37 -10.17 -6.30
N MET A 23 105.08 -10.45 -5.19
CA MET A 23 104.45 -10.74 -3.89
C MET A 23 103.67 -9.54 -3.35
N LEU A 24 104.19 -8.32 -3.49
CA LEU A 24 103.47 -7.09 -3.09
C LEU A 24 102.21 -6.85 -3.94
N VAL A 25 102.27 -7.12 -5.25
CA VAL A 25 101.12 -7.01 -6.15
C VAL A 25 100.06 -8.06 -5.82
N LEU A 26 100.46 -9.32 -5.58
CA LEU A 26 99.56 -10.39 -5.13
C LEU A 26 98.92 -10.07 -3.78
N GLN A 27 99.67 -9.48 -2.85
CA GLN A 27 99.15 -9.09 -1.55
C GLN A 27 98.13 -7.95 -1.68
N SER A 28 98.40 -6.96 -2.53
CA SER A 28 97.42 -5.92 -2.90
C SER A 28 96.16 -6.52 -3.53
N GLN A 29 96.29 -7.51 -4.41
CA GLN A 29 95.14 -8.18 -5.04
C GLN A 29 94.34 -9.00 -4.02
N ILE A 30 94.99 -9.63 -3.05
CA ILE A 30 94.34 -10.33 -1.94
C ILE A 30 93.59 -9.34 -1.05
N ASP A 31 94.18 -8.18 -0.77
CA ASP A 31 93.54 -7.13 0.03
C ASP A 31 92.31 -6.53 -0.70
N ASP A 32 92.43 -6.28 -2.02
CA ASP A 32 91.30 -5.85 -2.85
C ASP A 32 90.22 -6.92 -2.91
N LEU A 33 90.60 -8.19 -3.05
CA LEU A 33 89.65 -9.31 -3.06
C LEU A 33 88.96 -9.48 -1.71
N ASN A 34 89.69 -9.34 -0.60
CA ASN A 34 89.14 -9.38 0.75
C ASN A 34 88.16 -8.23 0.99
N THR A 35 88.49 -7.04 0.48
CA THR A 35 87.60 -5.87 0.53
C THR A 35 86.33 -6.11 -0.29
N ASN A 36 86.44 -6.69 -1.48
CA ASN A 36 85.30 -7.05 -2.31
C ASN A 36 84.44 -8.17 -1.70
N ILE A 37 85.05 -9.17 -1.06
CA ILE A 37 84.31 -10.20 -0.31
C ILE A 37 83.57 -9.55 0.86
N TYR A 38 84.18 -8.60 1.55
CA TYR A 38 83.56 -7.88 2.64
C TYR A 38 82.36 -7.04 2.15
N THR A 39 82.50 -6.29 1.05
CA THR A 39 81.38 -5.53 0.47
C THR A 39 80.27 -6.43 -0.05
N LEU A 40 80.59 -7.56 -0.68
CA LEU A 40 79.61 -8.54 -1.12
C LEU A 40 78.85 -9.16 0.06
N LYS A 41 79.53 -9.51 1.16
CA LYS A 41 78.88 -10.01 2.38
C LYS A 41 77.96 -8.97 3.00
N LYS A 42 78.37 -7.70 3.02
CA LYS A 42 77.53 -6.59 3.48
C LYS A 42 76.28 -6.45 2.60
N ASN A 43 76.45 -6.43 1.28
CA ASN A 43 75.35 -6.34 0.33
C ASN A 43 74.39 -7.53 0.45
N GLN A 44 74.90 -8.74 0.72
CA GLN A 44 74.09 -9.93 0.97
C GLN A 44 73.25 -9.79 2.25
N ALA A 45 73.83 -9.25 3.33
CA ALA A 45 73.11 -8.97 4.56
C ALA A 45 72.02 -7.91 4.37
N ASP A 46 72.34 -6.80 3.68
CA ASP A 46 71.38 -5.74 3.37
C ASP A 46 70.21 -6.26 2.49
N LEU A 47 70.51 -7.17 1.56
CA LEU A 47 69.48 -7.80 0.73
C LEU A 47 68.58 -8.74 1.56
N SER A 48 69.16 -9.48 2.51
CA SER A 48 68.40 -10.32 3.45
C SER A 48 67.41 -9.49 4.26
N LEU A 49 67.85 -8.34 4.79
CA LEU A 49 66.98 -7.43 5.55
C LEU A 49 65.85 -6.87 4.70
N LYS A 50 66.10 -6.54 3.42
CA LYS A 50 65.05 -6.09 2.49
C LYS A 50 64.05 -7.18 2.13
N ILE A 51 64.49 -8.43 2.02
CA ILE A 51 63.60 -9.58 1.79
C ILE A 51 62.69 -9.78 3.00
N ASP A 52 63.23 -9.67 4.22
CA ASP A 52 62.43 -9.79 5.44
C ASP A 52 61.38 -8.67 5.55
N ASP A 53 61.75 -7.43 5.22
CA ASP A 53 60.82 -6.30 5.20
C ASP A 53 59.73 -6.48 4.14
N LEU A 54 60.11 -6.94 2.94
CA LEU A 54 59.16 -7.23 1.87
C LEU A 54 58.18 -8.35 2.27
N ASN A 55 58.67 -9.40 2.92
CA ASN A 55 57.83 -10.50 3.42
C ASN A 55 56.83 -10.00 4.46
N ARG A 56 57.27 -9.14 5.40
CA ARG A 56 56.38 -8.53 6.40
C ARG A 56 55.30 -7.67 5.76
N ASN A 57 55.67 -6.85 4.78
CA ASN A 57 54.72 -6.02 4.02
C ASN A 57 53.75 -6.87 3.19
N LEU A 58 54.19 -7.99 2.64
CA LEU A 58 53.33 -8.92 1.90
C LEU A 58 52.34 -9.64 2.82
N THR A 59 52.76 -10.02 4.03
CA THR A 59 51.86 -10.57 5.06
C THR A 59 50.82 -9.53 5.50
N SER A 60 51.24 -8.30 5.83
CA SER A 60 50.30 -7.25 6.26
C SER A 60 49.33 -6.85 5.14
N PHE A 61 49.81 -6.79 3.89
CA PHE A 61 48.94 -6.58 2.74
C PHE A 61 47.95 -7.72 2.55
N SER A 62 48.38 -8.98 2.69
CA SER A 62 47.50 -10.14 2.62
C SER A 62 46.46 -10.21 3.75
N GLU A 63 46.75 -9.65 4.92
CA GLU A 63 45.78 -9.54 6.02
C GLU A 63 44.73 -8.46 5.70
N ASN A 64 45.19 -7.28 5.27
CA ASN A 64 44.30 -6.20 4.86
C ASN A 64 43.36 -6.59 3.71
N THR A 65 43.80 -7.42 2.76
CA THR A 65 42.94 -7.91 1.67
C THR A 65 41.87 -8.88 2.16
N LYS A 66 42.17 -9.70 3.18
CA LYS A 66 41.17 -10.58 3.82
C LYS A 66 40.14 -9.76 4.58
N ASP A 67 40.58 -8.76 5.34
CA ASP A 67 39.69 -7.87 6.07
C ASP A 67 38.78 -7.08 5.12
N LEU A 68 39.33 -6.57 4.01
CA LEU A 68 38.55 -5.94 2.96
C LEU A 68 37.52 -6.90 2.34
N SER A 69 37.91 -8.16 2.10
CA SER A 69 36.98 -9.18 1.60
C SER A 69 35.84 -9.44 2.59
N ILE A 70 36.13 -9.50 3.89
CA ILE A 70 35.12 -9.70 4.94
C ILE A 70 34.16 -8.51 4.98
N ASP A 71 34.68 -7.28 4.90
CA ASP A 71 33.85 -6.08 4.94
C ASP A 71 33.00 -5.91 3.67
N ILE A 72 33.50 -6.31 2.50
CA ILE A 72 32.71 -6.42 1.26
C ILE A 72 31.56 -7.41 1.45
N SER A 73 31.81 -8.59 2.04
CA SER A 73 30.74 -9.57 2.30
C SER A 73 29.69 -9.05 3.29
N LYS A 74 30.10 -8.36 4.36
CA LYS A 74 29.17 -7.72 5.31
C LYS A 74 28.34 -6.64 4.64
N LEU A 75 28.95 -5.83 3.77
CA LEU A 75 28.25 -4.77 3.05
C LEU A 75 27.25 -5.36 2.05
N SER A 76 27.62 -6.42 1.34
CA SER A 76 26.72 -7.17 0.46
C SER A 76 25.50 -7.68 1.22
N GLY A 77 25.69 -8.30 2.39
CA GLY A 77 24.57 -8.76 3.21
C GLY A 77 23.63 -7.64 3.64
N LYS A 78 24.16 -6.46 4.01
CA LYS A 78 23.32 -5.29 4.31
C LYS A 78 22.55 -4.80 3.08
N ILE A 79 23.17 -4.79 1.89
CA ILE A 79 22.51 -4.40 0.65
C ILE A 79 21.34 -5.35 0.32
N ASP A 80 21.52 -6.66 0.52
CA ASP A 80 20.47 -7.66 0.34
C ASP A 80 19.31 -7.46 1.34
N ASP A 81 19.62 -7.16 2.61
CA ASP A 81 18.62 -6.83 3.62
C ASP A 81 17.83 -5.56 3.28
N TYR A 82 18.51 -4.51 2.78
CA TYR A 82 17.86 -3.30 2.29
C TYR A 82 17.00 -3.57 1.05
N GLY A 83 17.46 -4.44 0.14
CA GLY A 83 16.68 -4.92 -1.01
C GLY A 83 15.37 -5.58 -0.56
N ALA A 84 15.46 -6.55 0.35
CA ALA A 84 14.30 -7.26 0.88
C ALA A 84 13.30 -6.35 1.64
N LEU A 85 13.80 -5.38 2.42
CA LEU A 85 12.99 -4.37 3.09
C LEU A 85 12.28 -3.45 2.08
N THR A 86 12.99 -3.07 1.02
CA THR A 86 12.47 -2.21 -0.05
C THR A 86 11.40 -2.95 -0.86
N ASP A 87 11.60 -4.21 -1.22
CA ASP A 87 10.61 -5.05 -1.90
C ASP A 87 9.36 -5.27 -1.05
N LYS A 88 9.51 -5.47 0.25
CA LYS A 88 8.38 -5.59 1.18
C LYS A 88 7.57 -4.29 1.24
N LYS A 89 8.24 -3.14 1.24
CA LYS A 89 7.60 -1.81 1.28
C LYS A 89 6.96 -1.46 -0.06
N ILE A 90 7.58 -1.78 -1.19
CA ILE A 90 7.03 -1.62 -2.55
C ILE A 90 5.77 -2.48 -2.72
N ASN A 91 5.78 -3.73 -2.26
CA ASN A 91 4.60 -4.59 -2.29
C ASN A 91 3.45 -4.12 -1.39
N GLN A 92 3.76 -3.49 -0.25
CA GLN A 92 2.75 -2.85 0.61
C GLN A 92 2.18 -1.56 0.00
N ILE A 93 3.01 -0.76 -0.66
CA ILE A 93 2.57 0.46 -1.36
C ILE A 93 1.72 0.11 -2.60
N GLY A 94 2.11 -0.91 -3.37
CA GLY A 94 1.35 -1.37 -4.54
C GLY A 94 -0.05 -1.93 -4.22
N LYS A 95 -0.24 -2.51 -3.03
CA LYS A 95 -1.56 -2.97 -2.54
C LYS A 95 -2.44 -1.84 -2.01
N ASN A 96 -1.86 -0.78 -1.47
CA ASN A 96 -2.61 0.35 -0.91
C ASN A 96 -2.97 1.42 -1.97
N ALA A 97 -2.17 1.56 -3.03
CA ALA A 97 -2.45 2.49 -4.12
C ALA A 97 -3.57 2.00 -5.06
N THR A 98 -3.70 0.69 -5.26
CA THR A 98 -4.75 0.07 -6.09
C THR A 98 -6.12 0.03 -5.41
N GLN A 99 -6.16 -0.20 -4.09
CA GLN A 99 -7.41 -0.17 -3.33
C GLN A 99 -8.04 1.22 -3.14
N LYS A 100 -7.25 2.30 -3.26
CA LYS A 100 -7.75 3.68 -3.11
C LYS A 100 -8.36 4.22 -4.40
N SER A 101 -7.76 3.90 -5.57
CA SER A 101 -8.29 4.32 -6.87
C SER A 101 -9.59 3.61 -7.25
N GLU A 102 -9.73 2.32 -6.94
CA GLU A 102 -10.94 1.55 -7.28
C GLU A 102 -12.15 1.95 -6.41
N LYS A 103 -11.97 2.19 -5.12
CA LYS A 103 -13.05 2.64 -4.23
C LYS A 103 -13.52 4.06 -4.51
N GLU A 104 -12.62 4.98 -4.85
CA GLU A 104 -12.99 6.35 -5.25
C GLU A 104 -13.70 6.35 -6.61
N GLU A 105 -13.31 5.49 -7.55
CA GLU A 105 -13.99 5.37 -8.85
C GLU A 105 -15.35 4.65 -8.73
N GLU A 106 -15.45 3.63 -7.89
CA GLU A 106 -16.72 2.93 -7.62
C GLU A 106 -17.71 3.83 -6.88
N TYR A 107 -17.26 4.60 -5.89
CA TYR A 107 -18.07 5.62 -5.20
C TYR A 107 -18.56 6.72 -6.17
N SER A 108 -17.69 7.19 -7.05
CA SER A 108 -18.05 8.18 -8.08
C SER A 108 -19.10 7.63 -9.05
N LYS A 109 -18.94 6.38 -9.50
CA LYS A 109 -19.92 5.69 -10.36
C LYS A 109 -21.26 5.46 -9.65
N GLU A 110 -21.22 5.09 -8.37
CA GLU A 110 -22.39 4.96 -7.52
C GLU A 110 -23.16 6.28 -7.45
N CYS A 111 -22.50 7.37 -7.03
CA CYS A 111 -23.12 8.69 -6.94
C CYS A 111 -23.73 9.11 -8.28
N LEU A 112 -23.01 8.94 -9.38
CA LEU A 112 -23.50 9.29 -10.71
C LEU A 112 -24.76 8.49 -11.09
N SER A 113 -24.78 7.19 -10.79
CA SER A 113 -25.94 6.32 -11.04
C SER A 113 -27.18 6.81 -10.27
N PHE A 114 -27.02 7.15 -8.99
CA PHE A 114 -28.09 7.71 -8.17
C PHE A 114 -28.58 9.06 -8.69
N TYR A 115 -27.68 10.00 -8.97
CA TYR A 115 -28.06 11.34 -9.47
C TYR A 115 -28.77 11.30 -10.82
N LYS A 116 -28.41 10.35 -11.70
CA LYS A 116 -29.13 10.14 -12.96
C LYS A 116 -30.58 9.76 -12.71
N ALA A 117 -30.84 8.88 -11.74
CA ALA A 117 -32.19 8.50 -11.35
C ALA A 117 -32.97 9.69 -10.75
N MET A 118 -32.31 10.48 -9.90
CA MET A 118 -32.87 11.70 -9.31
C MET A 118 -33.23 12.77 -10.35
N SER A 119 -32.47 12.88 -11.43
CA SER A 119 -32.80 13.76 -12.56
C SER A 119 -34.11 13.34 -13.23
N MET A 120 -34.37 12.04 -13.38
CA MET A 120 -35.63 11.54 -13.94
C MET A 120 -36.80 11.78 -12.99
N TYR A 121 -36.60 11.53 -11.70
CA TYR A 121 -37.60 11.82 -10.66
C TYR A 121 -37.98 13.31 -10.63
N SER A 122 -36.99 14.21 -10.63
CA SER A 122 -37.19 15.67 -10.63
C SER A 122 -37.90 16.16 -11.90
N SER A 123 -37.72 15.44 -13.00
CA SER A 123 -38.42 15.68 -14.27
C SER A 123 -39.82 15.06 -14.34
N LYS A 124 -40.30 14.47 -13.23
CA LYS A 124 -41.56 13.71 -13.12
C LYS A 124 -41.67 12.51 -14.08
N LYS A 125 -40.53 12.01 -14.56
CA LYS A 125 -40.44 10.80 -15.40
C LYS A 125 -40.31 9.59 -14.48
N TYR A 126 -41.39 9.28 -13.76
CA TYR A 126 -41.35 8.32 -12.66
C TYR A 126 -41.03 6.90 -13.11
N GLU A 127 -41.48 6.45 -14.27
CA GLU A 127 -41.17 5.13 -14.82
C GLU A 127 -39.66 4.98 -15.09
N GLN A 128 -39.04 6.00 -15.69
CA GLN A 128 -37.59 6.00 -15.94
C GLN A 128 -36.81 6.10 -14.62
N ALA A 129 -37.31 6.86 -13.65
CA ALA A 129 -36.71 6.92 -12.32
C ALA A 129 -36.76 5.54 -11.63
N ILE A 130 -37.89 4.84 -11.71
CA ILE A 130 -38.06 3.49 -11.15
C ILE A 130 -37.03 2.51 -11.73
N GLU A 131 -36.86 2.49 -13.06
CA GLU A 131 -35.87 1.63 -13.71
C GLU A 131 -34.45 1.91 -13.21
N LEU A 132 -34.05 3.18 -13.18
CA LEU A 132 -32.71 3.58 -12.75
C LEU A 132 -32.47 3.35 -11.26
N LEU A 133 -33.48 3.55 -10.41
CA LEU A 133 -33.39 3.30 -8.96
C LEU A 133 -33.31 1.80 -8.66
N LYS A 134 -34.09 0.96 -9.36
CA LYS A 134 -33.98 -0.50 -9.25
C LYS A 134 -32.60 -0.98 -9.67
N ASP A 135 -32.07 -0.45 -10.76
CA ASP A 135 -30.71 -0.74 -11.23
C ASP A 135 -29.65 -0.32 -10.21
N TYR A 136 -29.77 0.89 -9.63
CA TYR A 136 -28.89 1.38 -8.58
C TYR A 136 -28.89 0.46 -7.35
N ILE A 137 -30.06 0.05 -6.85
CA ILE A 137 -30.18 -0.84 -5.68
C ILE A 137 -29.52 -2.20 -5.93
N ILE A 138 -29.63 -2.73 -7.16
CA ILE A 138 -29.03 -4.02 -7.53
C ILE A 138 -27.51 -3.89 -7.65
N LYS A 139 -27.01 -2.82 -8.28
CA LYS A 139 -25.58 -2.59 -8.52
C LYS A 139 -24.83 -2.18 -7.26
N TYR A 140 -25.47 -1.41 -6.39
CA TYR A 140 -24.87 -0.82 -5.20
C TYR A 140 -25.65 -1.20 -3.93
N PRO A 141 -25.72 -2.50 -3.55
CA PRO A 141 -26.51 -2.97 -2.41
C PRO A 141 -25.93 -2.54 -1.04
N LYS A 142 -24.80 -1.85 -1.02
CA LYS A 142 -24.17 -1.23 0.16
C LYS A 142 -23.84 0.24 -0.09
N GLY A 143 -24.47 0.86 -1.09
CA GLY A 143 -24.23 2.25 -1.44
C GLY A 143 -24.65 3.20 -0.33
N GLU A 144 -24.01 4.37 -0.28
CA GLU A 144 -24.32 5.43 0.68
C GLU A 144 -25.72 6.01 0.48
N ASN A 145 -26.26 5.98 -0.74
CA ASN A 145 -27.61 6.51 -1.05
C ASN A 145 -28.68 5.42 -1.11
N LEU A 146 -28.44 4.24 -0.54
CA LEU A 146 -29.34 3.10 -0.67
C LEU A 146 -30.72 3.32 -0.01
N ASP A 147 -30.75 3.96 1.15
CA ASP A 147 -31.98 4.36 1.85
C ASP A 147 -32.79 5.39 1.03
N ASN A 148 -32.11 6.42 0.52
CA ASN A 148 -32.69 7.41 -0.38
C ASN A 148 -33.19 6.76 -1.69
N ALA A 149 -32.47 5.79 -2.23
CA ALA A 149 -32.90 5.08 -3.43
C ALA A 149 -34.19 4.29 -3.19
N TYR A 150 -34.32 3.62 -2.04
CA TYR A 150 -35.59 2.99 -1.66
C TYR A 150 -36.70 4.02 -1.49
N PHE A 151 -36.41 5.17 -0.88
CA PHE A 151 -37.38 6.24 -0.67
C PHE A 151 -37.93 6.78 -1.99
N TYR A 152 -37.05 7.23 -2.89
CA TYR A 152 -37.48 7.76 -4.18
C TYR A 152 -38.10 6.70 -5.07
N LEU A 153 -37.74 5.42 -4.91
CA LEU A 153 -38.38 4.32 -5.64
C LEU A 153 -39.81 4.13 -5.14
N ALA A 154 -40.01 4.05 -3.82
CA ALA A 154 -41.34 3.94 -3.22
C ALA A 154 -42.24 5.13 -3.59
N GLN A 155 -41.67 6.34 -3.61
CA GLN A 155 -42.37 7.55 -3.98
C GLN A 155 -42.69 7.59 -5.48
N SER A 156 -41.75 7.25 -6.37
CA SER A 156 -42.02 7.16 -7.81
C SER A 156 -43.12 6.14 -8.11
N LEU A 157 -43.08 4.97 -7.44
CA LEU A 157 -44.12 3.94 -7.55
C LEU A 157 -45.48 4.43 -7.04
N PHE A 158 -45.48 5.26 -5.99
CA PHE A 158 -46.71 5.88 -5.48
C PHE A 158 -47.32 6.84 -6.52
N GLU A 159 -46.49 7.66 -7.17
CA GLU A 159 -46.96 8.65 -8.15
C GLU A 159 -47.53 8.03 -9.42
N ILE A 160 -47.09 6.81 -9.78
CA ILE A 160 -47.69 6.03 -10.89
C ILE A 160 -48.78 5.06 -10.42
N GLU A 161 -49.31 5.26 -9.21
CA GLU A 161 -50.40 4.48 -8.60
C GLU A 161 -50.07 2.98 -8.41
N ASN A 162 -48.80 2.59 -8.46
CA ASN A 162 -48.35 1.25 -8.09
C ASN A 162 -48.19 1.15 -6.57
N TYR A 163 -49.31 1.27 -5.87
CA TYR A 163 -49.38 1.27 -4.41
C TYR A 163 -48.87 -0.02 -3.79
N LYS A 164 -48.99 -1.15 -4.52
CA LYS A 164 -48.53 -2.46 -4.06
C LYS A 164 -47.01 -2.49 -3.89
N GLU A 165 -46.26 -2.16 -4.94
CA GLU A 165 -44.80 -2.11 -4.84
C GLU A 165 -44.35 -0.94 -3.97
N SER A 166 -45.02 0.21 -4.05
CA SER A 166 -44.72 1.38 -3.21
C SER A 166 -44.75 1.01 -1.73
N GLY A 167 -45.81 0.34 -1.27
CA GLY A 167 -45.93 -0.13 0.11
C GLY A 167 -44.81 -1.08 0.54
N ILE A 168 -44.38 -1.98 -0.35
CA ILE A 168 -43.27 -2.91 -0.07
C ILE A 168 -41.97 -2.14 0.20
N PHE A 169 -41.64 -1.16 -0.64
CA PHE A 169 -40.40 -0.40 -0.48
C PHE A 169 -40.46 0.57 0.71
N TYR A 170 -41.61 1.18 0.99
CA TYR A 170 -41.78 1.95 2.23
C TYR A 170 -41.61 1.08 3.49
N ALA A 171 -42.18 -0.13 3.51
CA ALA A 171 -41.99 -1.07 4.62
C ALA A 171 -40.52 -1.46 4.80
N LYS A 172 -39.77 -1.59 3.69
CA LYS A 172 -38.33 -1.84 3.72
C LYS A 172 -37.55 -0.70 4.38
N ILE A 173 -37.99 0.55 4.18
CA ILE A 173 -37.38 1.71 4.85
C ILE A 173 -37.68 1.70 6.35
N ILE A 174 -38.95 1.49 6.71
CA ILE A 174 -39.39 1.43 8.12
C ILE A 174 -38.63 0.35 8.91
N SER A 175 -38.40 -0.81 8.28
CA SER A 175 -37.73 -1.95 8.93
C SER A 175 -36.20 -1.87 8.87
N GLY A 176 -35.62 -1.36 7.76
CA GLY A 176 -34.19 -1.34 7.51
C GLY A 176 -33.47 -0.07 8.00
N TYR A 177 -34.17 1.06 8.05
CA TYR A 177 -33.61 2.38 8.34
C TYR A 177 -34.47 3.13 9.38
N PRO A 178 -34.46 2.67 10.66
CA PRO A 178 -35.34 3.23 11.71
C PRO A 178 -35.06 4.70 12.05
N ASN A 179 -33.88 5.22 11.71
CA ASN A 179 -33.48 6.62 11.91
C ASN A 179 -33.55 7.45 10.63
N PHE A 180 -34.30 7.01 9.62
CA PHE A 180 -34.44 7.74 8.36
C PHE A 180 -35.05 9.14 8.63
N PRO A 181 -34.47 10.24 8.11
CA PRO A 181 -34.90 11.59 8.49
C PRO A 181 -36.38 11.87 8.23
N GLU A 182 -36.94 11.30 7.16
CA GLU A 182 -38.33 11.45 6.73
C GLU A 182 -39.23 10.30 7.23
N THR A 183 -38.87 9.64 8.34
CA THR A 183 -39.67 8.58 8.98
C THR A 183 -41.17 8.91 9.12
N PRO A 184 -41.61 10.10 9.61
CA PRO A 184 -43.04 10.41 9.69
C PRO A 184 -43.73 10.40 8.32
N TYR A 185 -43.03 10.88 7.28
CA TYR A 185 -43.55 10.91 5.91
C TYR A 185 -43.61 9.51 5.31
N VAL A 186 -42.57 8.70 5.51
CA VAL A 186 -42.53 7.30 5.06
C VAL A 186 -43.67 6.48 5.68
N ARG A 187 -43.90 6.61 6.99
CA ARG A 187 -45.01 5.91 7.66
C ARG A 187 -46.38 6.38 7.14
N LEU A 188 -46.54 7.69 6.95
CA LEU A 188 -47.78 8.25 6.37
C LEU A 188 -48.04 7.72 4.96
N LYS A 189 -47.02 7.76 4.09
CA LYS A 189 -47.13 7.27 2.71
C LYS A 189 -47.32 5.77 2.63
N TYR A 190 -46.66 5.00 3.49
CA TYR A 190 -46.90 3.57 3.64
C TYR A 190 -48.38 3.27 3.96
N SER A 191 -48.94 3.93 4.98
CA SER A 191 -50.34 3.80 5.32
C SER A 191 -51.26 4.21 4.16
N LYS A 192 -50.94 5.28 3.44
CA LYS A 192 -51.69 5.67 2.24
C LYS A 192 -51.64 4.59 1.17
N SER A 193 -50.47 4.03 0.86
CA SER A 193 -50.35 2.93 -0.10
C SER A 193 -51.23 1.74 0.29
N LEU A 194 -51.29 1.39 1.58
CA LEU A 194 -52.16 0.30 2.06
C LEU A 194 -53.66 0.63 1.93
N ILE A 195 -54.06 1.88 2.15
CA ILE A 195 -55.44 2.33 2.00
C ILE A 195 -55.86 2.31 0.52
N GLU A 196 -55.01 2.84 -0.37
CA GLU A 196 -55.28 2.89 -1.82
C GLU A 196 -55.33 1.50 -2.48
N LEU A 197 -54.66 0.50 -1.88
CA LEU A 197 -54.82 -0.90 -2.29
C LEU A 197 -56.25 -1.44 -2.10
N ASN A 198 -57.07 -0.77 -1.29
CA ASN A 198 -58.45 -1.16 -0.96
C ASN A 198 -58.58 -2.61 -0.45
N ASP A 199 -57.51 -3.14 0.14
CA ASP A 199 -57.48 -4.45 0.79
C ASP A 199 -57.85 -4.28 2.27
N LYS A 200 -59.04 -4.75 2.63
CA LYS A 200 -59.55 -4.66 4.01
C LYS A 200 -58.63 -5.32 5.03
N SER A 201 -57.87 -6.35 4.64
CA SER A 201 -56.91 -7.02 5.54
C SER A 201 -55.74 -6.11 5.93
N LYS A 202 -55.45 -5.09 5.12
CA LYS A 202 -54.36 -4.12 5.32
C LYS A 202 -54.80 -2.83 5.99
N LEU A 203 -56.10 -2.62 6.17
CA LEU A 203 -56.63 -1.39 6.76
C LEU A 203 -56.21 -1.20 8.23
N ASP A 204 -56.27 -2.27 9.03
CA ASP A 204 -55.87 -2.20 10.45
C ASP A 204 -54.37 -1.90 10.61
N GLU A 205 -53.55 -2.45 9.70
CA GLU A 205 -52.12 -2.16 9.61
C GLU A 205 -51.89 -0.67 9.25
N ALA A 206 -52.61 -0.15 8.25
CA ALA A 206 -52.53 1.25 7.87
C ALA A 206 -52.91 2.19 9.02
N ILE A 207 -54.00 1.91 9.73
CA ILE A 207 -54.47 2.66 10.90
C ILE A 207 -53.42 2.65 12.01
N THR A 208 -52.78 1.50 12.25
CA THR A 208 -51.74 1.36 13.27
C THR A 208 -50.55 2.28 12.98
N TYR A 209 -50.09 2.32 11.72
CA TYR A 209 -49.01 3.21 11.33
C TYR A 209 -49.40 4.69 11.37
N LEU A 210 -50.61 5.07 10.96
CA LEU A 210 -51.10 6.45 11.08
C LEU A 210 -51.11 6.92 12.55
N LYS A 211 -51.61 6.08 13.46
CA LYS A 211 -51.59 6.36 14.91
C LYS A 211 -50.17 6.47 15.45
N SER A 212 -49.22 5.69 14.93
CA SER A 212 -47.81 5.81 15.33
C SER A 212 -47.21 7.15 14.90
N VAL A 213 -47.59 7.69 13.74
CA VAL A 213 -47.15 9.04 13.31
C VAL A 213 -47.65 10.11 14.28
N GLU A 214 -48.91 10.04 14.69
CA GLU A 214 -49.47 10.99 15.67
C GLU A 214 -48.81 10.92 17.05
N LYS A 215 -48.50 9.69 17.49
CA LYS A 215 -47.94 9.44 18.80
C LYS A 215 -46.46 9.82 18.86
N ASP A 216 -45.70 9.41 17.85
CA ASP A 216 -44.24 9.52 17.86
C ASP A 216 -43.77 10.89 17.31
N PHE A 217 -44.57 11.52 16.44
CA PHE A 217 -44.24 12.80 15.80
C PHE A 217 -45.39 13.83 15.91
N PRO A 218 -45.89 14.15 17.11
CA PRO A 218 -47.15 14.90 17.31
C PRO A 218 -47.17 16.32 16.73
N THR A 219 -46.00 16.93 16.52
CA THR A 219 -45.85 18.30 16.00
C THR A 219 -45.60 18.35 14.49
N SER A 220 -45.46 17.20 13.81
CA SER A 220 -45.19 17.17 12.38
C SER A 220 -46.44 17.45 11.54
N ILE A 221 -46.25 17.92 10.31
CA ILE A 221 -47.35 18.12 9.35
C ILE A 221 -47.98 16.76 9.03
N GLU A 222 -47.17 15.70 8.97
CA GLU A 222 -47.62 14.34 8.72
C GLU A 222 -48.55 13.82 9.81
N ALA A 223 -48.34 14.20 11.08
CA ALA A 223 -49.27 13.84 12.15
C ALA A 223 -50.62 14.55 12.01
N ILE A 224 -50.64 15.80 11.52
CA ILE A 224 -51.90 16.50 11.21
C ILE A 224 -52.63 15.78 10.07
N ILE A 225 -51.90 15.42 9.00
CA ILE A 225 -52.47 14.68 7.87
C ILE A 225 -52.96 13.29 8.32
N ALA A 226 -52.22 12.60 9.18
CA ALA A 226 -52.60 11.30 9.72
C ALA A 226 -53.91 11.36 10.50
N LYS A 227 -54.09 12.39 11.35
CA LYS A 227 -55.35 12.64 12.07
C LYS A 227 -56.53 12.80 11.13
N GLN A 228 -56.33 13.56 10.06
CA GLN A 228 -57.37 13.78 9.08
C GLN A 228 -57.75 12.48 8.36
N ILE A 229 -56.77 11.69 7.91
CA ILE A 229 -57.03 10.40 7.25
C ILE A 229 -57.76 9.46 8.22
N LEU A 230 -57.32 9.37 9.48
CA LEU A 230 -57.98 8.54 10.49
C LEU A 230 -59.45 8.95 10.69
N TYR A 231 -59.76 10.25 10.70
CA TYR A 231 -61.12 10.74 10.80
C TYR A 231 -61.98 10.38 9.57
N GLU A 232 -61.39 10.35 8.38
CA GLU A 232 -62.08 10.00 7.14
C GLU A 232 -62.36 8.49 7.02
N ILE A 233 -61.40 7.64 7.42
CA ILE A 233 -61.52 6.18 7.29
C ILE A 233 -62.24 5.51 8.47
N THR A 234 -62.29 6.15 9.65
CA THR A 234 -63.08 5.61 10.76
C THR A 234 -64.55 5.97 10.57
N PRO A 235 -65.48 5.00 10.62
CA PRO A 235 -66.89 5.30 10.46
C PRO A 235 -67.32 6.28 11.55
N LYS A 236 -67.85 7.45 11.13
CA LYS A 236 -68.46 8.45 12.03
C LYS A 236 -69.40 7.70 12.97
N LYS A 237 -69.04 7.59 14.25
CA LYS A 237 -70.03 7.33 15.30
C LYS A 237 -70.99 8.51 15.22
N VAL A 238 -72.15 8.29 14.60
CA VAL A 238 -73.26 9.23 14.60
C VAL A 238 -73.58 9.52 16.06
N THR A 239 -73.10 10.64 16.59
CA THR A 239 -73.64 11.24 17.80
C THR A 239 -75.06 11.67 17.44
N LYS A 240 -76.01 10.73 17.59
CA LYS A 240 -77.43 11.06 17.73
C LYS A 240 -77.53 11.92 18.98
N ASN A 241 -77.47 13.24 18.80
CA ASN A 241 -77.98 14.18 19.78
C ASN A 241 -79.49 13.96 19.88
N THR A 242 -79.89 13.03 20.74
CA THR A 242 -81.22 13.04 21.35
C THR A 242 -81.30 14.28 22.24
N GLN A 243 -81.60 15.43 21.64
CA GLN A 243 -82.26 16.50 22.36
C GLN A 243 -83.73 16.11 22.49
N THR A 244 -83.99 15.45 23.60
CA THR A 244 -85.30 15.17 24.17
C THR A 244 -86.11 16.47 24.18
N LYS A 245 -87.18 16.52 23.37
CA LYS A 245 -88.31 17.43 23.61
C LYS A 245 -88.74 17.25 25.06
N ARG A 246 -88.46 18.25 25.92
CA ARG A 246 -89.22 18.44 27.15
C ARG A 246 -90.34 19.41 26.84
N LYS A 247 -91.53 18.96 27.25
CA LYS A 247 -92.85 19.56 27.14
C LYS A 247 -92.88 20.96 27.75
#